data_AF-A0A943AM77-F1
#
_entry.id   AF-A0A943AM77-F1
#
_cell.length_a   1.000
_cell.length_b   1.000
_cell.length_c   1.000
_cell.angle_alpha   90.00
_cell.angle_beta   90.00
_cell.angle_gamma   90.00
#
_symmetry.space_group_name_H-M   'P 1'
#
loop_
_entity.id
_entity.type
_entity.pdbx_description
1 polymer ?
#
loop_
_entity_poly.entity_id
_entity_poly.type
_entity_poly.pdbx_seq_one_letter_code
_entity_poly.pdbx_strand_id
1 'polypeptide(L)' 'MKNTVKLEQFVALKEKDLQKIQGGEMRKMNEKSFNFFNIFRRR' A
#
# COMPACT_ATOMS: atom_id res chain seq x y z
N MET A 1 -10.84 -15.18 11.97
CA MET A 1 -9.79 -14.54 11.14
C MET A 1 -9.78 -15.22 9.79
N LYS A 2 -10.44 -14.65 8.78
CA LYS A 2 -10.62 -15.31 7.46
C LYS A 2 -9.58 -14.92 6.41
N ASN A 3 -8.65 -14.01 6.76
CA ASN A 3 -7.71 -13.39 5.82
C ASN A 3 -6.24 -13.54 6.26
N THR A 4 -5.84 -14.73 6.71
CA THR A 4 -4.43 -15.02 7.03
C THR A 4 -3.74 -15.61 5.81
N VAL A 5 -2.89 -14.81 5.17
CA VAL A 5 -2.04 -15.24 4.05
C VAL A 5 -0.80 -15.92 4.61
N LYS A 6 -0.38 -17.03 3.99
CA LYS A 6 0.78 -17.81 4.46
C LYS A 6 2.09 -17.13 4.04
N LEU A 7 3.05 -17.06 4.96
CA LEU A 7 4.35 -16.42 4.74
C LEU A 7 5.17 -17.06 3.61
N GLU A 8 4.99 -18.37 3.39
CA GLU A 8 5.64 -19.14 2.32
C GLU A 8 5.36 -18.57 0.92
N GLN A 9 4.19 -17.95 0.72
CA GLN A 9 3.83 -17.32 -0.55
C GLN A 9 4.65 -16.06 -0.83
N PHE A 10 5.17 -15.41 0.21
CA PHE A 10 6.03 -14.23 0.09
C PHE A 10 7.50 -14.59 -0.13
N VAL A 11 7.92 -15.80 0.29
CA VAL A 11 9.28 -16.31 0.03
C VAL A 11 9.50 -16.59 -1.46
N ALA A 12 8.44 -16.95 -2.19
CA ALA A 12 8.48 -17.21 -3.62
C ALA A 12 8.42 -15.93 -4.49
N LEU A 13 8.04 -14.78 -3.91
CA LEU A 13 7.93 -13.52 -4.65
C LEU A 13 9.29 -12.89 -4.86
N LYS A 14 9.65 -12.64 -6.12
CA LYS A 14 10.86 -11.91 -6.47
C LYS A 14 10.61 -10.41 -6.33
N GLU A 15 11.69 -9.65 -6.09
CA GLU A 15 11.65 -8.19 -5.95
C GLU A 15 10.95 -7.49 -7.13
N LYS A 16 11.13 -8.01 -8.34
CA LYS A 16 10.45 -7.54 -9.57
C LYS A 16 8.93 -7.69 -9.53
N ASP A 17 8.42 -8.70 -8.85
CA ASP A 17 6.98 -8.95 -8.76
C ASP A 17 6.34 -8.13 -7.63
N LEU A 18 7.10 -7.81 -6.58
CA LEU A 18 6.70 -6.86 -5.54
C LEU A 18 6.50 -5.44 -6.12
N GLN A 19 7.34 -5.03 -7.07
CA GLN A 19 7.20 -3.73 -7.75
C GLN A 19 5.92 -3.62 -8.60
N LYS A 20 5.31 -4.75 -8.99
CA LYS A 20 4.03 -4.76 -9.72
C LYS A 20 2.82 -4.65 -8.79
N ILE A 21 3.01 -4.80 -7.49
CA ILE A 21 1.93 -4.67 -6.50
C ILE A 21 1.58 -3.20 -6.39
N GLN A 22 0.51 -2.79 -7.07
CA GLN A 22 -0.07 -1.47 -6.92
C GLN A 22 -0.98 -1.46 -5.68
N GLY A 23 -0.87 -0.41 -4.86
CA GLY A 23 -1.80 -0.19 -3.76
C GLY A 23 -3.23 -0.05 -4.30
N GLY A 24 -4.21 -0.50 -3.52
CA GLY A 24 -5.63 -0.33 -3.86
C GLY A 24 -6.03 1.15 -3.93
N GLU A 25 -7.23 1.42 -4.46
CA GLU A 25 -7.76 2.78 -4.58
C GLU A 25 -7.66 3.55 -3.26
N MET A 26 -7.14 4.77 -3.33
CA MET A 26 -7.14 5.65 -2.18
C MET A 26 -8.59 5.91 -1.77
N ARG A 27 -8.92 5.61 -0.51
CA ARG A 27 -10.19 6.01 0.06
C ARG A 27 -10.33 7.53 -0.08
N LYS A 28 -11.50 8.02 -0.52
CA LYS A 28 -11.79 9.46 -0.66
C LYS A 28 -11.31 10.18 0.60
N MET A 29 -10.26 10.98 0.45
CA MET A 29 -9.70 11.76 1.56
C MET A 29 -10.62 12.95 1.82
N ASN A 30 -11.03 13.14 3.07
CA ASN A 30 -11.56 14.43 3.50
C ASN A 30 -10.45 15.48 3.37
N GLU A 31 -10.82 16.75 3.16
CA GLU A 31 -9.89 17.87 2.94
C GLU A 31 -8.76 17.94 3.98
N LYS A 32 -9.05 17.59 5.24
CA LYS A 32 -8.07 17.51 6.33
C LYS A 32 -6.99 16.44 6.08
N SER A 33 -7.37 15.25 5.62
CA SER A 33 -6.42 14.16 5.33
C SER A 33 -5.58 14.42 4.07
N PHE A 34 -6.13 15.12 3.08
CA PHE A 34 -5.40 15.53 1.89
C PHE A 34 -4.29 16.55 2.21
N ASN A 35 -4.59 17.52 3.08
CA ASN A 35 -3.60 18.50 3.55
C ASN A 35 -2.44 17.85 4.31
N PHE A 36 -2.71 16.84 5.14
CA PHE A 36 -1.67 16.05 5.80
C PHE A 36 -0.79 15.30 4.79
N PHE A 37 -1.37 14.61 3.81
CA PHE A 37 -0.61 13.91 2.77
C PHE A 37 0.31 14.86 1.98
N ASN A 38 -0.18 16.07 1.68
CA ASN A 38 0.60 17.09 0.97
C ASN A 38 1.77 17.66 1.78
N ILE A 39 1.73 17.63 3.11
CA ILE A 39 2.87 18.04 3.95
C ILE A 39 4.02 17.02 3.80
N PHE A 40 3.71 15.73 3.77
CA PHE A 40 4.71 14.67 3.61
C PHE A 40 5.27 14.58 2.19
N ARG A 41 4.51 15.02 1.17
CA ARG A 41 4.95 15.03 -0.23
C ARG A 41 5.87 16.20 -0.61
N ARG A 42 5.97 17.22 0.24
CA ARG A 42 6.78 18.44 -0.02
C ARG A 42 8.17 18.43 0.65
N ARG A 43 8.51 17.38 1.39
CA ARG A 43 9.85 17.13 1.92
C ARG A 43 10.47 15.96 1.17
#